data_AF-A0AA47MJZ3-F1
#
_entry.id   AF-A0AA47MJZ3-F1
#
_cell.length_a   1.000
_cell.length_b   1.000
_cell.length_c   1.000
_cell.angle_alpha   90.00
_cell.angle_beta   90.00
_cell.angle_gamma   90.00
#
_symmetry.space_group_name_H-M   'P 1'
#
loop_
_entity.id
_entity.type
_entity.pdbx_description
1 polymer ?
#
loop_
_entity_poly.entity_id
_entity_poly.type
_entity_poly.pdbx_seq_one_letter_code
_entity_poly.pdbx_strand_id
1 'polypeptide(L)'
;MAATLTYRSNGPKQSMWRLCMSMGLTPSREGTSGVKGRRDTEGEAWLECFSALTTEPSQLELAVSGESRVCLASAVRFIQLLFHYEQHSVFTPLARHMLQALESMEGPFFRKAESELSLLEALVCLQTAQKTRPKEEHTANDMFGAVLSEEFVGLLEVLHGCVCSSAQDVWPDRDLVLAAVLNLWAKLKAPFHNTELQPLDSKHYSDHHKLPWCLWTLCEVATACDLASTDCLATGEMSLRLALLLEHTAHHNTLRHTSAHSEEGAVDHSALSILKRPSGELFCMVCEVAERGLDALGRGWSSLQSQTGSIHQRSPSPGERQGAAKEEAQRRTPCPDRPSLASLTALDLNLELLNALHRASLKRLQLCPEGVSEADLLDRIKKNKVSKALFLTQKALMVHGDMEPNRSYKTKSLLEEATVLLEKAEAEERRLYKPRTAPPSTGREEDRGDGPPPAPLLLSRTNHSLTFVPAPYRTNQQVCWYRICGRAATTTNLRVRLGDCSLQGTGHLVPVVGGQCDLTVEGLEHNQKYVFALEAYDSQGALLGNAIGQTTRPVLASIPLPTLSAWALLAQVAFETEQFAVAKRACGELWSHFTQSDSNLSPAG
;
A
#
# COMPACT_ATOMS: atom_id res chain seq x y z
N MET A 1 54.60 41.23 -32.31
CA MET A 1 54.47 39.78 -32.51
C MET A 1 54.00 39.17 -31.20
N ALA A 2 52.86 38.47 -31.28
CA ALA A 2 52.32 37.38 -30.45
C ALA A 2 52.65 37.32 -28.95
N ALA A 3 51.81 36.82 -28.05
CA ALA A 3 50.40 36.46 -27.96
C ALA A 3 50.35 35.73 -26.61
N THR A 4 49.48 36.13 -25.69
CA THR A 4 49.31 35.43 -24.41
C THR A 4 47.88 34.91 -24.32
N LEU A 5 47.78 33.60 -24.13
CA LEU A 5 46.55 32.84 -23.87
C LEU A 5 45.84 33.32 -22.60
N THR A 6 44.53 33.55 -22.69
CA THR A 6 43.60 33.27 -21.58
C THR A 6 42.28 32.75 -22.16
N TYR A 7 42.01 31.47 -21.91
CA TYR A 7 40.75 30.79 -22.15
C TYR A 7 39.79 31.17 -21.01
N ARG A 8 38.68 31.87 -21.30
CA ARG A 8 37.56 32.04 -20.36
C ARG A 8 36.32 31.39 -20.96
N SER A 9 35.88 30.32 -20.29
CA SER A 9 34.65 29.59 -20.55
C SER A 9 33.43 30.49 -20.26
N ASN A 10 32.71 30.91 -21.29
CA ASN A 10 31.37 31.49 -21.14
C ASN A 10 30.34 30.42 -21.52
N GLY A 11 29.73 29.80 -20.50
CA GLY A 11 28.72 28.77 -20.65
C GLY A 11 27.27 29.30 -20.81
N PRO A 12 26.27 28.39 -20.85
CA PRO A 12 24.86 28.67 -21.19
C PRO A 12 24.09 29.60 -20.22
N LYS A 13 24.75 30.17 -19.21
CA LYS A 13 24.18 31.12 -18.25
C LYS A 13 23.92 32.51 -18.83
N GLN A 14 24.67 32.95 -19.86
CA GLN A 14 24.47 34.27 -20.47
C GLN A 14 23.26 34.32 -21.42
N SER A 15 22.87 33.19 -22.02
CA SER A 15 21.72 33.11 -22.92
C SER A 15 20.40 33.18 -22.16
N MET A 16 20.31 32.52 -20.99
CA MET A 16 19.15 32.62 -20.08
C MET A 16 19.02 33.99 -19.42
N TRP A 17 20.14 34.65 -19.09
CA TRP A 17 20.11 36.01 -18.54
C TRP A 17 19.60 37.04 -19.55
N ARG A 18 19.81 36.82 -20.85
CA ARG A 18 19.21 37.63 -21.92
C ARG A 18 17.69 37.40 -22.03
N LEU A 19 17.21 36.20 -21.71
CA LEU A 19 15.77 35.89 -21.66
C LEU A 19 15.07 36.66 -20.51
N CYS A 20 15.67 36.70 -19.31
CA CYS A 20 15.13 37.50 -18.20
C CYS A 20 15.13 39.01 -18.49
N MET A 21 16.16 39.50 -19.20
CA MET A 21 16.26 40.92 -19.61
C MET A 21 15.31 41.27 -20.77
N SER A 22 15.01 40.33 -21.68
CA SER A 22 13.99 40.53 -22.73
C SER A 22 12.56 40.40 -22.19
N MET A 23 12.37 39.75 -21.05
CA MET A 23 11.09 39.59 -20.34
C MET A 23 10.78 40.72 -19.33
N GLY A 24 11.59 41.79 -19.28
CA GLY A 24 11.31 42.96 -18.41
C GLY A 24 11.39 42.72 -16.90
N LEU A 25 11.92 41.58 -16.44
CA LEU A 25 12.02 41.26 -15.01
C LEU A 25 13.28 41.86 -14.40
N THR A 26 13.20 43.10 -13.90
CA THR A 26 14.17 43.60 -12.92
C THR A 26 13.69 43.33 -11.49
N PRO A 27 14.49 42.74 -10.59
CA PRO A 27 14.13 42.67 -9.19
C PRO A 27 14.16 44.09 -8.62
N SER A 28 12.99 44.59 -8.18
CA SER A 28 12.91 45.87 -7.50
C SER A 28 13.64 45.75 -6.16
N ARG A 29 14.77 46.46 -6.05
CA ARG A 29 15.54 46.59 -4.81
C ARG A 29 14.78 47.62 -3.97
N GLU A 30 14.10 47.16 -2.92
CA GLU A 30 13.44 48.05 -1.95
C GLU A 30 14.44 49.12 -1.45
N GLY A 31 14.16 50.35 -1.83
CA GLY A 31 14.88 51.56 -1.45
C GLY A 31 13.86 52.69 -1.41
N THR A 32 13.56 53.13 -0.20
CA THR A 32 12.65 54.20 0.19
C THR A 32 12.80 55.48 -0.67
N SER A 33 11.75 55.90 -1.39
CA SER A 33 11.22 57.28 -1.36
C SER A 33 9.99 57.37 -2.29
N GLY A 34 8.92 58.00 -1.81
CA GLY A 34 7.65 58.04 -2.51
C GLY A 34 7.60 59.02 -3.68
N VAL A 35 6.90 58.63 -4.74
CA VAL A 35 6.20 59.56 -5.65
C VAL A 35 4.90 58.91 -6.11
N LYS A 36 3.89 59.77 -6.21
CA LYS A 36 2.47 59.58 -6.48
C LYS A 36 2.20 59.14 -7.93
N GLY A 37 1.37 58.11 -8.09
CA GLY A 37 0.39 57.98 -9.18
C GLY A 37 0.90 57.65 -10.58
N ARG A 38 0.89 56.36 -10.92
CA ARG A 38 0.47 55.85 -12.22
C ARG A 38 -0.21 54.50 -12.00
N ARG A 39 -1.39 54.32 -12.59
CA ARG A 39 -1.99 52.99 -12.76
C ARG A 39 -1.21 52.38 -13.92
N ASP A 40 -0.26 51.52 -13.59
CA ASP A 40 0.51 50.79 -14.58
C ASP A 40 -0.34 49.62 -15.08
N THR A 41 -0.66 49.69 -16.37
CA THR A 41 -1.17 48.61 -17.21
C THR A 41 -0.03 47.61 -17.46
N GLU A 42 0.32 46.81 -16.46
CA GLU A 42 1.38 45.78 -16.56
C GLU A 42 0.93 44.47 -17.26
N GLY A 43 -0.32 44.41 -17.73
CA GLY A 43 -0.90 43.21 -18.36
C GLY A 43 -0.47 42.96 -19.81
N GLU A 44 0.02 43.96 -20.55
CA GLU A 44 0.19 43.86 -22.02
C GLU A 44 1.61 43.44 -22.47
N ALA A 45 2.65 43.61 -21.65
CA ALA A 45 4.04 43.33 -22.07
C ALA A 45 4.37 41.84 -22.28
N TRP A 46 3.59 40.93 -21.66
CA TRP A 46 3.83 39.49 -21.74
C TRP A 46 3.34 38.86 -23.05
N LEU A 47 2.33 39.45 -23.69
CA LEU A 47 1.76 38.97 -24.95
C LEU A 47 2.76 39.04 -26.11
N GLU A 48 3.67 40.02 -26.11
CA GLU A 48 4.73 40.10 -27.13
C GLU A 48 5.77 38.96 -27.01
N CYS A 49 5.97 38.38 -25.81
CA CYS A 49 6.97 37.33 -25.59
C CYS A 49 6.61 35.99 -26.27
N PHE A 50 5.33 35.68 -26.43
CA PHE A 50 4.87 34.43 -27.03
C PHE A 50 4.87 34.47 -28.58
N SER A 51 4.98 35.67 -29.17
CA SER A 51 5.10 35.84 -30.63
C SER A 51 6.42 35.30 -31.21
N ALA A 52 7.43 35.08 -30.36
CA ALA A 52 8.73 34.53 -30.72
C ALA A 52 8.85 33.01 -30.54
N LEU A 53 7.75 32.33 -30.15
CA LEU A 53 7.74 30.88 -29.99
C LEU A 53 7.72 30.17 -31.33
N THR A 54 8.45 29.06 -31.40
CA THR A 54 8.48 28.21 -32.59
C THR A 54 8.43 26.74 -32.23
N THR A 55 7.79 25.96 -33.09
CA THR A 55 7.72 24.49 -33.07
C THR A 55 8.88 23.84 -33.84
N GLU A 56 9.72 24.65 -34.50
CA GLU A 56 10.96 24.28 -35.21
C GLU A 56 12.03 23.74 -34.23
N PRO A 57 13.18 23.22 -34.69
CA PRO A 57 13.92 22.19 -33.97
C PRO A 57 14.68 22.75 -32.75
N SER A 58 15.53 21.92 -32.13
CA SER A 58 16.06 22.16 -30.79
C SER A 58 16.58 23.58 -30.58
N GLN A 59 16.48 24.13 -29.36
CA GLN A 59 16.98 25.48 -29.05
C GLN A 59 18.45 25.69 -29.47
N LEU A 60 19.24 24.61 -29.52
CA LEU A 60 20.60 24.61 -30.02
C LEU A 60 20.67 24.89 -31.52
N GLU A 61 19.77 24.32 -32.31
CA GLU A 61 19.70 24.55 -33.76
C GLU A 61 19.28 25.98 -34.09
N LEU A 62 18.29 26.53 -33.37
CA LEU A 62 17.92 27.95 -33.48
C LEU A 62 19.11 28.87 -33.12
N ALA A 63 19.90 28.49 -32.12
CA ALA A 63 21.11 29.23 -31.75
C ALA A 63 22.21 29.14 -32.81
N VAL A 64 22.35 28.00 -33.49
CA VAL A 64 23.31 27.79 -34.58
C VAL A 64 22.88 28.53 -35.85
N SER A 65 21.57 28.58 -36.15
CA SER A 65 21.02 29.32 -37.29
C SER A 65 20.98 30.84 -37.05
N GLY A 66 21.21 31.29 -35.82
CA GLY A 66 21.18 32.71 -35.45
C GLY A 66 19.77 33.28 -35.35
N GLU A 67 18.75 32.43 -35.25
CA GLU A 67 17.36 32.84 -35.13
C GLU A 67 17.05 33.35 -33.71
N SER A 68 16.43 34.53 -33.62
CA SER A 68 15.98 35.12 -32.36
C SER A 68 14.60 34.58 -31.96
N ARG A 69 14.48 33.26 -31.85
CA ARG A 69 13.25 32.54 -31.49
C ARG A 69 13.50 31.59 -30.32
N VAL A 70 12.43 31.25 -29.61
CA VAL A 70 12.46 30.30 -28.50
C VAL A 70 11.69 29.04 -28.91
N CYS A 71 12.36 27.90 -28.84
CA CYS A 71 11.71 26.61 -29.02
C CYS A 71 10.68 26.42 -27.92
N LEU A 72 9.45 26.08 -28.31
CA LEU A 72 8.33 25.88 -27.40
C LEU A 72 8.65 24.88 -26.28
N ALA A 73 9.38 23.81 -26.59
CA ALA A 73 9.80 22.82 -25.59
C ALA A 73 10.72 23.42 -24.50
N SER A 74 11.56 24.39 -24.88
CA SER A 74 12.43 25.09 -23.93
C SER A 74 11.64 26.09 -23.08
N ALA A 75 10.65 26.76 -23.66
CA ALA A 75 9.77 27.66 -22.94
C ALA A 75 8.93 26.92 -21.89
N VAL A 76 8.29 25.79 -22.25
CA VAL A 76 7.55 24.95 -21.32
C VAL A 76 8.44 24.50 -20.17
N ARG A 77 9.64 23.98 -20.47
CA ARG A 77 10.59 23.53 -19.45
C ARG A 77 11.05 24.65 -18.54
N PHE A 78 11.26 25.85 -19.07
CA PHE A 78 11.58 27.03 -18.28
C PHE A 78 10.45 27.38 -17.30
N ILE A 79 9.20 27.38 -17.78
CA ILE A 79 8.02 27.64 -16.92
C ILE A 79 7.92 26.57 -15.83
N GLN A 80 8.08 25.30 -16.16
CA GLN A 80 8.10 24.22 -15.17
C GLN A 80 9.21 24.43 -14.12
N LEU A 81 10.40 24.89 -14.51
CA LEU A 81 11.47 25.18 -13.56
C LEU A 81 11.10 26.31 -12.59
N LEU A 82 10.33 27.33 -13.02
CA LEU A 82 9.89 28.39 -12.11
C LEU A 82 9.07 27.84 -10.93
N PHE A 83 8.24 26.82 -11.16
CA PHE A 83 7.56 26.12 -10.08
C PHE A 83 8.55 25.44 -9.13
N HIS A 84 9.51 24.67 -9.66
CA HIS A 84 10.49 23.93 -8.85
C HIS A 84 11.42 24.85 -8.04
N TYR A 85 11.68 26.07 -8.51
CA TYR A 85 12.44 27.10 -7.79
C TYR A 85 11.57 28.02 -6.93
N GLU A 86 10.32 27.64 -6.68
CA GLU A 86 9.35 28.35 -5.84
C GLU A 86 9.04 29.80 -6.30
N GLN A 87 9.25 30.11 -7.58
CA GLN A 87 8.98 31.43 -8.18
C GLN A 87 7.51 31.57 -8.63
N HIS A 88 6.58 31.37 -7.69
CA HIS A 88 5.15 31.20 -8.01
C HIS A 88 4.53 32.47 -8.64
N SER A 89 4.98 33.66 -8.24
CA SER A 89 4.49 34.95 -8.77
C SER A 89 4.76 35.12 -10.27
N VAL A 90 5.85 34.55 -10.77
CA VAL A 90 6.22 34.58 -12.19
C VAL A 90 5.68 33.35 -12.92
N PHE A 91 5.65 32.20 -12.25
CA PHE A 91 5.10 30.95 -12.80
C PHE A 91 3.63 31.09 -13.21
N THR A 92 2.75 31.52 -12.30
CA THR A 92 1.30 31.53 -12.55
C THR A 92 0.88 32.31 -13.79
N PRO A 93 1.30 33.57 -14.01
CA PRO A 93 0.94 34.29 -15.23
C PRO A 93 1.52 33.60 -16.48
N LEU A 94 2.77 33.13 -16.46
CA LEU A 94 3.38 32.50 -17.63
C LEU A 94 2.74 31.15 -17.97
N ALA A 95 2.40 30.34 -16.97
CA ALA A 95 1.71 29.06 -17.14
C ALA A 95 0.36 29.27 -17.83
N ARG A 96 -0.44 30.24 -17.38
CA ARG A 96 -1.76 30.54 -17.97
C ARG A 96 -1.67 30.96 -19.44
N HIS A 97 -0.73 31.83 -19.78
CA HIS A 97 -0.53 32.22 -21.19
C HIS A 97 -0.02 31.05 -22.03
N MET A 98 0.84 30.20 -21.46
CA MET A 98 1.32 29.00 -22.15
C MET A 98 0.20 27.99 -22.37
N LEU A 99 -0.69 27.78 -21.40
CA LEU A 99 -1.86 26.90 -21.55
C LEU A 99 -2.75 27.36 -22.71
N GLN A 100 -3.07 28.66 -22.79
CA GLN A 100 -3.83 29.23 -23.91
C GLN A 100 -3.13 29.01 -25.27
N ALA A 101 -1.80 29.08 -25.31
CA ALA A 101 -1.06 28.78 -26.53
C ALA A 101 -1.15 27.29 -26.90
N LEU A 102 -0.98 26.40 -25.91
CA LEU A 102 -1.02 24.94 -26.07
C LEU A 102 -2.39 24.41 -26.50
N GLU A 103 -3.50 25.01 -26.05
CA GLU A 103 -4.88 24.61 -26.40
C GLU A 103 -5.13 24.53 -27.92
N SER A 104 -4.44 25.37 -28.70
CA SER A 104 -4.58 25.42 -30.16
C SER A 104 -3.69 24.42 -30.92
N MET A 105 -2.83 23.68 -30.22
CA MET A 105 -1.80 22.83 -30.82
C MET A 105 -2.09 21.34 -30.66
N GLU A 106 -1.90 20.57 -31.73
CA GLU A 106 -2.09 19.12 -31.73
C GLU A 106 -0.77 18.37 -31.63
N GLY A 107 -0.69 17.39 -30.72
CA GLY A 107 0.46 16.50 -30.61
C GLY A 107 0.67 15.96 -29.20
N PRO A 108 1.35 14.81 -29.05
CA PRO A 108 1.55 14.18 -27.75
C PRO A 108 2.40 15.05 -26.81
N PHE A 109 3.39 15.78 -27.34
CA PHE A 109 4.19 16.70 -26.54
C PHE A 109 3.34 17.86 -25.96
N PHE A 110 2.47 18.47 -26.77
CA PHE A 110 1.68 19.63 -26.34
C PHE A 110 0.62 19.23 -25.31
N ARG A 111 -0.09 18.11 -25.53
CA ARG A 111 -1.05 17.56 -24.56
C ARG A 111 -0.39 17.21 -23.22
N LYS A 112 0.83 16.65 -23.27
CA LYS A 112 1.61 16.40 -22.06
C LYS A 112 1.94 17.71 -21.33
N ALA A 113 2.48 18.69 -22.05
CA ALA A 113 2.83 19.98 -21.49
C ALA A 113 1.62 20.72 -20.89
N GLU A 114 0.47 20.64 -21.56
CA GLU A 114 -0.79 21.21 -21.11
C GLU A 114 -1.27 20.57 -19.81
N SER A 115 -1.25 19.23 -19.76
CA SER A 115 -1.63 18.47 -18.56
C SER A 115 -0.71 18.77 -17.38
N GLU A 116 0.61 18.79 -17.62
CA GLU A 116 1.61 19.09 -16.59
C GLU A 116 1.48 20.53 -16.06
N LEU A 117 1.34 21.53 -16.94
CA LEU A 117 1.18 22.92 -16.53
C LEU A 117 -0.15 23.15 -15.80
N SER A 118 -1.25 22.53 -16.25
CA SER A 118 -2.54 22.59 -15.57
C SER A 118 -2.47 22.03 -14.15
N LEU A 119 -1.81 20.87 -13.99
CA LEU A 119 -1.63 20.24 -12.69
C LEU A 119 -0.76 21.09 -11.75
N LEU A 120 0.32 21.67 -12.28
CA LEU A 120 1.20 22.57 -11.53
C LEU A 120 0.48 23.88 -11.13
N GLU A 121 -0.32 24.47 -12.02
CA GLU A 121 -1.14 25.65 -11.69
C GLU A 121 -2.12 25.34 -10.56
N ALA A 122 -2.84 24.22 -10.65
CA ALA A 122 -3.78 23.79 -9.61
C ALA A 122 -3.09 23.52 -8.26
N LEU A 123 -1.87 22.95 -8.27
CA LEU A 123 -1.06 22.77 -7.06
C LEU A 123 -0.69 24.11 -6.41
N VAL A 124 -0.26 25.11 -7.20
CA VAL A 124 0.04 26.45 -6.70
C VAL A 124 -1.22 27.10 -6.12
N CYS A 125 -2.37 27.00 -6.79
CA CYS A 125 -3.65 27.51 -6.29
C CYS A 125 -3.97 26.94 -4.90
N LEU A 126 -3.89 25.62 -4.73
CA LEU A 126 -4.13 24.97 -3.43
C LEU A 126 -3.15 25.44 -2.34
N GLN A 127 -1.87 25.62 -2.68
CA GLN A 127 -0.86 26.09 -1.73
C GLN A 127 -1.08 27.55 -1.32
N THR A 128 -1.48 28.42 -2.25
CA THR A 128 -1.76 29.83 -1.96
C THR A 128 -2.99 30.00 -1.07
N ALA A 129 -4.09 29.28 -1.37
CA ALA A 129 -5.31 29.30 -0.58
C ALA A 129 -5.09 28.86 0.88
N GLN A 130 -4.11 27.99 1.14
CA GLN A 130 -3.77 27.55 2.49
C GLN A 130 -2.93 28.55 3.27
N LYS A 131 -2.06 29.32 2.60
CA LYS A 131 -1.26 30.38 3.25
C LYS A 131 -2.13 31.55 3.71
N THR A 132 -3.24 31.81 3.03
CA THR A 132 -4.14 32.93 3.32
C THR A 132 -5.17 32.63 4.40
N ARG A 133 -5.28 31.37 4.86
CA ARG A 133 -6.24 31.00 5.91
C ARG A 133 -5.70 31.33 7.30
N PRO A 134 -6.48 32.01 8.16
CA PRO A 134 -6.08 32.25 9.53
C PRO A 134 -5.93 30.92 10.28
N LYS A 135 -4.89 30.81 11.11
CA LYS A 135 -4.71 29.67 12.03
C LYS A 135 -5.73 29.79 13.16
N GLU A 136 -6.99 29.46 12.89
CA GLU A 136 -7.99 29.30 13.94
C GLU A 136 -8.01 27.85 14.42
N GLU A 137 -8.18 27.66 15.74
CA GLU A 137 -8.32 26.35 16.37
C GLU A 137 -9.67 25.74 15.94
N HIS A 138 -9.65 24.97 14.87
CA HIS A 138 -10.82 24.29 14.34
C HIS A 138 -11.14 23.02 15.11
N THR A 139 -12.43 22.77 15.36
CA THR A 139 -12.90 21.45 15.82
C THR A 139 -12.74 20.42 14.70
N ALA A 140 -12.78 19.12 15.03
CA ALA A 140 -12.61 18.06 14.04
C ALA A 140 -13.62 18.14 12.86
N ASN A 141 -14.82 18.68 13.07
CA ASN A 141 -15.83 18.83 12.02
C ASN A 141 -15.54 20.00 11.07
N ASP A 142 -14.94 21.07 11.57
CA ASP A 142 -14.50 22.24 10.77
C ASP A 142 -13.29 21.91 9.88
N MET A 143 -12.51 20.90 10.27
CA MET A 143 -11.28 20.50 9.58
C MET A 143 -11.54 19.88 8.20
N PHE A 144 -12.59 19.08 8.02
CA PHE A 144 -12.96 18.56 6.69
C PHE A 144 -13.44 19.66 5.75
N GLY A 145 -14.22 20.63 6.24
CA GLY A 145 -14.63 21.80 5.45
C GLY A 145 -13.44 22.65 5.01
N ALA A 146 -12.43 22.77 5.88
CA ALA A 146 -11.17 23.41 5.51
C ALA A 146 -10.38 22.58 4.46
N VAL A 147 -10.30 21.26 4.59
CA VAL A 147 -9.55 20.43 3.64
C VAL A 147 -10.23 20.37 2.27
N LEU A 148 -11.56 20.24 2.22
CA LEU A 148 -12.36 20.05 1.01
C LEU A 148 -12.74 21.38 0.34
N SER A 149 -11.75 22.27 0.19
CA SER A 149 -11.94 23.56 -0.48
C SER A 149 -12.18 23.42 -1.98
N GLU A 150 -12.67 24.48 -2.64
CA GLU A 150 -12.81 24.48 -4.09
C GLU A 150 -11.47 24.26 -4.80
N GLU A 151 -10.37 24.77 -4.25
CA GLU A 151 -9.03 24.54 -4.81
C GLU A 151 -8.58 23.08 -4.65
N PHE A 152 -8.98 22.40 -3.57
CA PHE A 152 -8.69 20.97 -3.38
C PHE A 152 -9.47 20.14 -4.40
N VAL A 153 -10.77 20.43 -4.55
CA VAL A 153 -11.65 19.77 -5.54
C VAL A 153 -11.11 20.01 -6.94
N GLY A 154 -10.80 21.26 -7.30
CA GLY A 154 -10.27 21.60 -8.62
C GLY A 154 -8.94 20.91 -8.94
N LEU A 155 -8.03 20.80 -7.98
CA LEU A 155 -6.79 20.02 -8.17
C LEU A 155 -7.09 18.53 -8.42
N LEU A 156 -8.04 17.96 -7.69
CA LEU A 156 -8.43 16.56 -7.87
C LEU A 156 -9.13 16.31 -9.21
N GLU A 157 -9.98 17.24 -9.66
CA GLU A 157 -10.61 17.20 -10.99
C GLU A 157 -9.57 17.24 -12.10
N VAL A 158 -8.61 18.18 -12.04
CA VAL A 158 -7.51 18.28 -13.01
C VAL A 158 -6.69 16.99 -13.02
N LEU A 159 -6.34 16.45 -11.85
CA LEU A 159 -5.57 15.23 -11.73
C LEU A 159 -6.32 14.02 -12.29
N HIS A 160 -7.61 13.87 -12.01
CA HIS A 160 -8.46 12.82 -12.57
C HIS A 160 -8.60 12.96 -14.09
N GLY A 161 -8.79 14.18 -14.59
CA GLY A 161 -8.80 14.46 -16.03
C GLY A 161 -7.51 14.01 -16.72
N CYS A 162 -6.36 14.31 -16.11
CA CYS A 162 -5.04 13.96 -16.64
C CYS A 162 -4.78 12.45 -16.65
N VAL A 163 -5.21 11.72 -15.62
CA VAL A 163 -4.82 10.31 -15.43
C VAL A 163 -5.92 9.33 -15.87
N CYS A 164 -7.17 9.59 -15.50
CA CYS A 164 -8.29 8.67 -15.72
C CYS A 164 -9.06 8.96 -17.01
N SER A 165 -9.07 10.21 -17.48
CA SER A 165 -9.87 10.64 -18.65
C SER A 165 -9.04 10.89 -19.92
N SER A 166 -7.71 10.74 -19.86
CA SER A 166 -6.81 10.91 -21.01
C SER A 166 -7.08 9.82 -22.07
N ALA A 167 -7.84 10.14 -23.11
CA ALA A 167 -8.21 9.22 -24.19
C ALA A 167 -7.05 8.72 -25.08
N GLN A 168 -5.80 9.14 -24.84
CA GLN A 168 -4.67 8.97 -25.77
C GLN A 168 -3.35 8.57 -25.10
N ASP A 169 -3.37 8.03 -23.88
CA ASP A 169 -2.19 7.50 -23.16
C ASP A 169 -1.00 8.48 -23.00
N VAL A 170 -1.25 9.79 -23.05
CA VAL A 170 -0.22 10.82 -22.81
C VAL A 170 -0.33 11.30 -21.37
N TRP A 171 0.48 10.73 -20.50
CA TRP A 171 0.43 11.05 -19.07
C TRP A 171 1.42 12.16 -18.70
N PRO A 172 1.10 12.96 -17.67
CA PRO A 172 2.09 13.78 -17.00
C PRO A 172 3.25 12.92 -16.49
N ASP A 173 4.37 13.55 -16.18
CA ASP A 173 5.47 12.89 -15.48
C ASP A 173 4.99 12.07 -14.26
N ARG A 174 5.47 10.82 -14.15
CA ARG A 174 5.01 9.88 -13.13
C ARG A 174 5.28 10.41 -11.71
N ASP A 175 6.43 11.04 -11.48
CA ASP A 175 6.79 11.54 -10.16
C ASP A 175 5.92 12.73 -9.79
N LEU A 176 5.55 13.57 -10.77
CA LEU A 176 4.58 14.66 -10.56
C LEU A 176 3.19 14.12 -10.18
N VAL A 177 2.69 13.10 -10.87
CA VAL A 177 1.41 12.45 -10.54
C VAL A 177 1.45 11.85 -9.14
N LEU A 178 2.49 11.07 -8.81
CA LEU A 178 2.66 10.47 -7.49
C LEU A 178 2.72 11.52 -6.39
N ALA A 179 3.50 12.59 -6.59
CA ALA A 179 3.59 13.69 -5.63
C ALA A 179 2.23 14.38 -5.42
N ALA A 180 1.46 14.60 -6.48
CA ALA A 180 0.11 15.17 -6.39
C ALA A 180 -0.86 14.27 -5.62
N VAL A 181 -0.90 12.97 -5.93
CA VAL A 181 -1.75 11.99 -5.24
C VAL A 181 -1.40 11.90 -3.76
N LEU A 182 -0.12 11.76 -3.42
CA LEU A 182 0.33 11.66 -2.03
C LEU A 182 0.06 12.95 -1.24
N ASN A 183 0.19 14.13 -1.88
CA ASN A 183 -0.13 15.41 -1.27
C ASN A 183 -1.63 15.55 -0.98
N LEU A 184 -2.49 15.23 -1.96
CA LEU A 184 -3.94 15.19 -1.78
C LEU A 184 -4.34 14.19 -0.70
N TRP A 185 -3.74 13.00 -0.70
CA TRP A 185 -4.00 11.98 0.30
C TRP A 185 -3.58 12.44 1.69
N ALA A 186 -2.39 13.01 1.87
CA ALA A 186 -1.93 13.50 3.17
C ALA A 186 -2.87 14.57 3.76
N LYS A 187 -3.41 15.46 2.91
CA LYS A 187 -4.40 16.45 3.32
C LYS A 187 -5.75 15.82 3.67
N LEU A 188 -6.25 14.92 2.83
CA LEU A 188 -7.51 14.22 3.06
C LEU A 188 -7.45 13.30 4.29
N LYS A 189 -6.29 12.73 4.57
CA LYS A 189 -5.98 11.85 5.70
C LYS A 189 -5.90 12.58 7.03
N ALA A 190 -5.38 13.81 7.06
CA ALA A 190 -5.14 14.57 8.30
C ALA A 190 -6.39 14.66 9.20
N PRO A 191 -7.60 14.94 8.67
CA PRO A 191 -8.81 14.91 9.47
C PRO A 191 -9.11 13.58 10.16
N PHE A 192 -8.75 12.46 9.53
CA PHE A 192 -8.96 11.13 10.08
C PHE A 192 -7.93 10.75 11.16
N HIS A 193 -6.76 11.40 11.22
CA HIS A 193 -5.71 11.07 12.19
C HIS A 193 -6.01 11.57 13.61
N ASN A 194 -6.83 12.61 13.76
CA ASN A 194 -7.33 13.06 15.06
C ASN A 194 -8.43 12.13 15.63
N THR A 195 -8.73 11.02 14.93
CA THR A 195 -9.73 10.01 15.27
C THR A 195 -9.08 8.64 15.06
N GLU A 196 -8.28 8.18 16.03
CA GLU A 196 -7.51 6.92 16.01
C GLU A 196 -8.27 5.73 15.39
N LEU A 197 -8.13 5.45 14.08
CA LEU A 197 -8.71 4.28 13.37
C LEU A 197 -10.13 3.84 13.83
N GLN A 198 -10.89 4.72 14.47
CA GLN A 198 -12.22 4.47 14.95
C GLN A 198 -13.12 4.63 13.74
N PRO A 199 -14.21 3.86 13.65
CA PRO A 199 -15.27 4.16 12.71
C PRO A 199 -15.64 5.63 12.93
N LEU A 200 -15.36 6.48 11.93
CA LEU A 200 -15.73 7.89 12.01
C LEU A 200 -17.23 7.92 12.32
N ASP A 201 -17.61 8.61 13.40
CA ASP A 201 -19.00 8.67 13.83
C ASP A 201 -19.90 9.03 12.64
N SER A 202 -21.05 8.36 12.56
CA SER A 202 -22.02 8.44 11.47
C SER A 202 -22.39 9.87 11.02
N LYS A 203 -22.17 10.86 11.91
CA LYS A 203 -22.41 12.28 11.66
C LYS A 203 -21.39 12.93 10.73
N HIS A 204 -20.10 12.58 10.81
CA HIS A 204 -19.05 13.25 10.04
C HIS A 204 -19.13 13.00 8.54
N TYR A 205 -19.57 11.82 8.10
CA TYR A 205 -19.75 11.53 6.67
C TYR A 205 -20.97 12.23 6.08
N SER A 206 -21.97 12.53 6.91
CA SER A 206 -23.25 13.13 6.47
C SER A 206 -23.15 14.64 6.26
N ASP A 207 -22.25 15.32 6.98
CA ASP A 207 -22.10 16.78 6.95
C ASP A 207 -21.30 17.28 5.73
N HIS A 208 -20.46 16.43 5.13
CA HIS A 208 -19.51 16.81 4.07
C HIS A 208 -19.80 16.16 2.72
N HIS A 209 -20.77 16.71 1.98
CA HIS A 209 -21.24 16.18 0.68
C HIS A 209 -20.13 15.97 -0.39
N LYS A 210 -18.99 16.66 -0.29
CA LYS A 210 -17.86 16.53 -1.23
C LYS A 210 -16.91 15.39 -0.91
N LEU A 211 -16.85 14.94 0.35
CA LEU A 211 -15.91 13.92 0.83
C LEU A 211 -16.01 12.60 0.05
N PRO A 212 -17.23 12.06 -0.22
CA PRO A 212 -17.36 10.79 -0.94
C PRO A 212 -16.85 10.86 -2.37
N TRP A 213 -17.12 11.97 -3.07
CA TRP A 213 -16.58 12.20 -4.39
C TRP A 213 -15.06 12.24 -4.37
N CYS A 214 -14.49 13.03 -3.45
CA CYS A 214 -13.05 13.22 -3.38
C CYS A 214 -12.34 11.90 -3.11
N LEU A 215 -12.85 11.11 -2.17
CA LEU A 215 -12.25 9.84 -1.79
C LEU A 215 -12.38 8.80 -2.91
N TRP A 216 -13.54 8.73 -3.58
CA TRP A 216 -13.72 7.86 -4.74
C TRP A 216 -12.75 8.22 -5.87
N THR A 217 -12.74 9.48 -6.28
CA THR A 217 -11.93 10.01 -7.38
C THR A 217 -10.45 9.81 -7.11
N LEU A 218 -10.00 10.05 -5.88
CA LEU A 218 -8.61 9.82 -5.48
C LEU A 218 -8.25 8.32 -5.52
N CYS A 219 -9.16 7.42 -5.15
CA CYS A 219 -8.95 5.97 -5.29
C CYS A 219 -8.89 5.53 -6.76
N GLU A 220 -9.67 6.13 -7.65
CA GLU A 220 -9.59 5.89 -9.09
C GLU A 220 -8.22 6.31 -9.64
N VAL A 221 -7.79 7.53 -9.33
CA VAL A 221 -6.46 8.03 -9.73
C VAL A 221 -5.35 7.12 -9.19
N ALA A 222 -5.39 6.74 -7.92
CA ALA A 222 -4.40 5.86 -7.31
C ALA A 222 -4.36 4.47 -7.96
N THR A 223 -5.52 3.97 -8.42
CA THR A 223 -5.60 2.70 -9.15
C THR A 223 -4.99 2.85 -10.55
N ALA A 224 -5.38 3.92 -11.26
CA ALA A 224 -4.88 4.20 -12.61
C ALA A 224 -3.35 4.34 -12.60
N CYS A 225 -2.78 5.15 -11.69
CA CYS A 225 -1.33 5.35 -11.61
C CYS A 225 -0.52 4.21 -10.97
N ASP A 226 -1.16 3.08 -10.67
CA ASP A 226 -0.59 1.94 -9.94
C ASP A 226 0.19 2.37 -8.68
N LEU A 227 -0.44 3.22 -7.86
CA LEU A 227 0.15 3.72 -6.61
C LEU A 227 0.60 2.56 -5.72
N ALA A 228 -0.09 1.42 -5.76
CA ALA A 228 0.21 0.23 -4.98
C ALA A 228 1.63 -0.32 -5.20
N SER A 229 2.22 -0.12 -6.40
CA SER A 229 3.62 -0.49 -6.68
C SER A 229 4.64 0.35 -5.91
N THR A 230 4.24 1.57 -5.51
CA THR A 230 5.12 2.56 -4.87
C THR A 230 4.80 2.70 -3.38
N ASP A 231 3.52 2.81 -3.02
CA ASP A 231 3.01 2.91 -1.66
C ASP A 231 1.71 2.11 -1.49
N CYS A 232 1.86 0.81 -1.20
CA CYS A 232 0.73 -0.07 -0.95
C CYS A 232 -0.04 0.28 0.33
N LEU A 233 0.60 0.95 1.31
CA LEU A 233 -0.05 1.36 2.55
C LEU A 233 -1.06 2.48 2.29
N ALA A 234 -0.66 3.49 1.51
CA ALA A 234 -1.56 4.55 1.08
C ALA A 234 -2.76 3.99 0.31
N THR A 235 -2.53 3.11 -0.67
CA THR A 235 -3.63 2.46 -1.41
C THR A 235 -4.55 1.64 -0.52
N GLY A 236 -3.99 0.87 0.42
CA GLY A 236 -4.78 0.07 1.37
C GLY A 236 -5.63 0.94 2.31
N GLU A 237 -5.06 2.01 2.85
CA GLU A 237 -5.77 2.94 3.73
C GLU A 237 -6.88 3.71 2.98
N MET A 238 -6.59 4.22 1.79
CA MET A 238 -7.58 4.86 0.91
C MET A 238 -8.76 3.92 0.63
N SER A 239 -8.46 2.66 0.29
CA SER A 239 -9.46 1.62 0.02
C SER A 239 -10.31 1.36 1.27
N LEU A 240 -9.70 1.23 2.45
CA LEU A 240 -10.43 1.01 3.69
C LEU A 240 -11.37 2.17 4.02
N ARG A 241 -10.89 3.42 3.90
CA ARG A 241 -11.72 4.61 4.16
C ARG A 241 -12.90 4.68 3.20
N LEU A 242 -12.69 4.39 1.92
CA LEU A 242 -13.76 4.39 0.92
C LEU A 242 -14.77 3.26 1.18
N ALA A 243 -14.29 2.06 1.52
CA ALA A 243 -15.13 0.93 1.90
C ALA A 243 -16.04 1.28 3.09
N LEU A 244 -15.49 1.85 4.16
CA LEU A 244 -16.26 2.25 5.34
C LEU A 244 -17.31 3.32 5.03
N LEU A 245 -16.98 4.30 4.18
CA LEU A 245 -17.91 5.34 3.75
C LEU A 245 -19.07 4.80 2.91
N LEU A 246 -18.77 3.93 1.94
CA LEU A 246 -19.78 3.29 1.10
C LEU A 246 -20.68 2.37 1.93
N GLU A 247 -20.10 1.62 2.86
CA GLU A 247 -20.82 0.76 3.80
C GLU A 247 -21.78 1.59 4.66
N HIS A 248 -21.31 2.68 5.24
CA HIS A 248 -22.12 3.60 6.04
C HIS A 248 -23.29 4.18 5.23
N THR A 249 -23.02 4.63 4.00
CA THR A 249 -24.05 5.16 3.08
C THR A 249 -25.10 4.09 2.76
N ALA A 250 -24.69 2.85 2.51
CA ALA A 250 -25.59 1.74 2.24
C ALA A 250 -26.55 1.47 3.41
N HIS A 251 -26.06 1.56 4.65
CA HIS A 251 -26.89 1.39 5.84
C HIS A 251 -27.92 2.52 5.97
N HIS A 252 -27.53 3.77 5.72
CA HIS A 252 -28.45 4.92 5.73
C HIS A 252 -29.54 4.83 4.66
N ASN A 253 -29.19 4.42 3.43
CA ASN A 253 -30.16 4.24 2.36
C ASN A 253 -31.18 3.15 2.72
N THR A 254 -30.72 2.05 3.32
CA THR A 254 -31.58 0.95 3.77
C THR A 254 -32.60 1.42 4.82
N LEU A 255 -32.16 2.22 5.80
CA LEU A 255 -33.04 2.78 6.84
C LEU A 255 -34.08 3.75 6.26
N ARG A 256 -33.69 4.62 5.32
CA ARG A 256 -34.63 5.56 4.66
C ARG A 256 -35.74 4.85 3.89
N HIS A 257 -35.42 3.74 3.23
CA HIS A 257 -36.44 2.95 2.53
C HIS A 257 -37.46 2.29 3.49
N THR A 258 -37.11 2.09 4.76
CA THR A 258 -38.04 1.54 5.77
C THR A 258 -38.95 2.60 6.44
N SER A 259 -38.69 3.90 6.28
CA SER A 259 -39.38 4.99 7.00
C SER A 259 -40.27 5.92 6.16
N ALA A 260 -40.68 5.50 4.95
CA ALA A 260 -41.69 6.10 4.06
C ALA A 260 -41.30 7.27 3.11
N HIS A 261 -41.98 7.22 1.95
CA HIS A 261 -42.32 8.19 0.90
C HIS A 261 -41.62 9.57 0.80
N SER A 262 -41.07 9.79 -0.40
CA SER A 262 -40.96 11.03 -1.17
C SER A 262 -40.25 12.23 -0.53
N GLU A 263 -39.12 12.63 -1.13
CA GLU A 263 -38.94 13.98 -1.66
C GLU A 263 -37.76 13.96 -2.64
N GLU A 264 -38.11 14.04 -3.93
CA GLU A 264 -37.18 14.05 -5.05
C GLU A 264 -37.07 15.50 -5.53
N GLY A 265 -35.89 16.11 -5.36
CA GLY A 265 -35.71 17.50 -5.76
C GLY A 265 -34.35 18.08 -5.40
N ALA A 266 -33.32 17.72 -6.17
CA ALA A 266 -32.18 18.59 -6.47
C ALA A 266 -31.30 17.91 -7.54
N VAL A 267 -31.13 18.61 -8.67
CA VAL A 267 -30.13 18.27 -9.69
C VAL A 267 -28.77 18.47 -9.05
N ASP A 268 -27.91 17.44 -9.05
CA ASP A 268 -26.59 17.56 -8.44
C ASP A 268 -25.54 16.64 -9.07
N HIS A 269 -24.29 17.11 -8.99
CA HIS A 269 -23.09 16.67 -9.70
C HIS A 269 -22.82 15.15 -9.62
N SER A 270 -22.12 14.63 -10.64
CA SER A 270 -21.91 13.21 -10.97
C SER A 270 -21.53 12.30 -9.79
N ALA A 271 -20.92 12.83 -8.74
CA ALA A 271 -20.55 12.12 -7.52
C ALA A 271 -21.71 11.69 -6.62
N LEU A 272 -22.72 12.55 -6.49
CA LEU A 272 -23.90 12.28 -5.69
C LEU A 272 -24.73 11.16 -6.30
N SER A 273 -24.49 10.82 -7.58
CA SER A 273 -25.08 9.65 -8.22
C SER A 273 -24.58 8.31 -7.63
N ILE A 274 -23.31 8.23 -7.20
CA ILE A 274 -22.73 6.98 -6.65
C ILE A 274 -23.39 6.65 -5.31
N LEU A 275 -23.56 7.65 -4.44
CA LEU A 275 -24.20 7.47 -3.13
C LEU A 275 -25.72 7.31 -3.19
N LYS A 276 -26.34 7.73 -4.31
CA LYS A 276 -27.76 7.51 -4.60
C LYS A 276 -28.05 6.09 -5.10
N ARG A 277 -27.02 5.26 -5.34
CA ARG A 277 -27.20 3.87 -5.76
C ARG A 277 -27.90 3.04 -4.68
N PRO A 278 -28.65 1.99 -5.08
CA PRO A 278 -29.30 1.11 -4.12
C PRO A 278 -28.26 0.42 -3.21
N SER A 279 -28.66 0.11 -1.98
CA SER A 279 -27.76 -0.45 -0.96
C SER A 279 -27.04 -1.71 -1.43
N GLY A 280 -27.69 -2.57 -2.21
CA GLY A 280 -27.07 -3.78 -2.79
C GLY A 280 -25.86 -3.46 -3.69
N GLU A 281 -25.98 -2.43 -4.54
CA GLU A 281 -24.87 -1.96 -5.38
C GLU A 281 -23.76 -1.32 -4.55
N LEU A 282 -24.11 -0.56 -3.51
CA LEU A 282 -23.13 0.00 -2.57
C LEU A 282 -22.33 -1.10 -1.87
N PHE A 283 -22.97 -2.18 -1.39
CA PHE A 283 -22.24 -3.31 -0.82
C PHE A 283 -21.38 -4.06 -1.84
N CYS A 284 -21.79 -4.16 -3.12
CA CYS A 284 -20.90 -4.65 -4.18
C CYS A 284 -19.65 -3.79 -4.31
N MET A 285 -19.81 -2.46 -4.37
CA MET A 285 -18.68 -1.54 -4.45
C MET A 285 -17.77 -1.62 -3.21
N VAL A 286 -18.32 -1.81 -2.01
CA VAL A 286 -17.51 -2.07 -0.80
C VAL A 286 -16.64 -3.31 -0.98
N CYS A 287 -17.19 -4.40 -1.50
CA CYS A 287 -16.44 -5.63 -1.76
C CYS A 287 -15.31 -5.39 -2.78
N GLU A 288 -15.61 -4.73 -3.90
CA GLU A 288 -14.62 -4.42 -4.95
C GLU A 288 -13.49 -3.53 -4.43
N VAL A 289 -13.82 -2.49 -3.66
CA VAL A 289 -12.83 -1.59 -3.06
C VAL A 289 -11.96 -2.33 -2.04
N ALA A 290 -12.57 -3.14 -1.17
CA ALA A 290 -11.85 -3.91 -0.17
C ALA A 290 -10.89 -4.93 -0.81
N GLU A 291 -11.35 -5.64 -1.85
CA GLU A 291 -10.54 -6.59 -2.62
C GLU A 291 -9.35 -5.91 -3.31
N ARG A 292 -9.55 -4.73 -3.90
CA ARG A 292 -8.45 -3.91 -4.46
C ARG A 292 -7.42 -3.54 -3.40
N GLY A 293 -7.86 -3.14 -2.20
CA GLY A 293 -6.97 -2.84 -1.09
C GLY A 293 -6.16 -4.05 -0.62
N LEU A 294 -6.80 -5.21 -0.49
CA LEU A 294 -6.14 -6.47 -0.11
C LEU A 294 -5.09 -6.90 -1.14
N ASP A 295 -5.42 -6.77 -2.43
CA ASP A 295 -4.51 -7.08 -3.53
C ASP A 295 -3.31 -6.12 -3.57
N ALA A 296 -3.54 -4.82 -3.37
CA ALA A 296 -2.48 -3.82 -3.27
C ALA A 296 -1.50 -4.14 -2.13
N LEU A 297 -2.01 -4.46 -0.93
CA LEU A 297 -1.17 -4.89 0.21
C LEU A 297 -0.42 -6.18 -0.10
N GLY A 298 -1.06 -7.13 -0.80
CA GLY A 298 -0.44 -8.37 -1.25
C GLY A 298 0.74 -8.17 -2.18
N ARG A 299 0.64 -7.23 -3.13
CA ARG A 299 1.75 -6.88 -4.04
C ARG A 299 2.91 -6.18 -3.31
N GLY A 300 2.60 -5.25 -2.41
CA GLY A 300 3.62 -4.49 -1.69
C GLY A 300 4.27 -5.20 -0.50
N TRP A 301 3.69 -6.30 -0.03
CA TRP A 301 4.15 -7.01 1.18
C TRP A 301 5.61 -7.46 1.12
N SER A 302 6.05 -8.01 -0.02
CA SER A 302 7.44 -8.47 -0.19
C SER A 302 8.44 -7.32 -0.01
N SER A 303 8.11 -6.13 -0.54
CA SER A 303 8.94 -4.93 -0.42
C SER A 303 9.04 -4.46 1.03
N LEU A 304 7.94 -4.48 1.78
CA LEU A 304 7.90 -4.12 3.20
C LEU A 304 8.75 -5.03 4.10
N GLN A 305 8.86 -6.32 3.75
CA GLN A 305 9.70 -7.28 4.47
C GLN A 305 11.19 -7.14 4.14
N SER A 306 11.54 -6.79 2.90
CA SER A 306 12.96 -6.63 2.53
C SER A 306 13.63 -5.46 3.27
N GLN A 307 12.87 -4.42 3.61
CA GLN A 307 13.37 -3.24 4.34
C GLN A 307 13.79 -3.55 5.78
N THR A 308 13.33 -4.66 6.38
CA THR A 308 13.81 -5.10 7.71
C THR A 308 15.19 -5.78 7.66
N GLY A 309 15.63 -6.31 6.51
CA GLY A 309 16.90 -7.02 6.37
C GLY A 309 18.12 -6.14 6.03
N SER A 310 17.93 -4.87 5.68
CA SER A 310 18.98 -4.02 5.10
C SER A 310 19.93 -3.37 6.13
N ILE A 311 19.66 -3.47 7.44
CA ILE A 311 20.48 -2.80 8.48
C ILE A 311 21.79 -3.55 8.79
N HIS A 312 22.02 -4.76 8.25
CA HIS A 312 23.25 -5.54 8.50
C HIS A 312 24.22 -5.71 7.32
N GLN A 313 24.15 -4.85 6.30
CA GLN A 313 25.21 -4.76 5.29
C GLN A 313 26.02 -3.46 5.43
N ARG A 314 26.85 -3.38 6.47
CA ARG A 314 28.03 -2.51 6.44
C ARG A 314 29.23 -3.31 6.93
N SER A 315 29.91 -3.94 5.98
CA SER A 315 31.20 -4.62 6.18
C SER A 315 32.19 -3.68 6.86
N PRO A 316 32.96 -4.10 7.88
CA PRO A 316 34.17 -3.40 8.25
C PRO A 316 35.31 -3.82 7.31
N SER A 317 36.03 -2.83 6.78
CA SER A 317 37.31 -2.99 6.10
C SER A 317 38.38 -3.57 7.05
N PRO A 318 39.45 -4.21 6.53
CA PRO A 318 40.44 -4.90 7.35
C PRO A 318 41.41 -3.89 7.99
N GLY A 319 41.48 -3.92 9.32
CA GLY A 319 42.41 -3.11 10.11
C GLY A 319 42.64 -3.75 11.47
N GLU A 320 43.75 -4.49 11.56
CA GLU A 320 44.45 -5.04 12.72
C GLU A 320 43.94 -4.68 14.13
N ARG A 321 43.61 -5.71 14.92
CA ARG A 321 44.30 -5.99 16.20
C ARG A 321 43.91 -7.37 16.74
N GLN A 322 44.95 -8.13 17.06
CA GLN A 322 44.93 -9.43 17.73
C GLN A 322 44.34 -9.32 19.14
N GLY A 323 43.57 -10.33 19.54
CA GLY A 323 43.13 -10.53 20.91
C GLY A 323 42.21 -11.75 21.00
N ALA A 324 42.61 -12.75 21.76
CA ALA A 324 41.99 -14.07 21.80
C ALA A 324 40.54 -14.08 22.30
N ALA A 325 39.63 -14.64 21.50
CA ALA A 325 38.38 -15.27 21.92
C ALA A 325 37.85 -16.14 20.75
N LYS A 326 38.50 -17.28 20.52
CA LYS A 326 37.87 -18.40 19.80
C LYS A 326 36.96 -19.10 20.81
N GLU A 327 35.71 -19.34 20.41
CA GLU A 327 34.62 -20.03 21.13
C GLU A 327 33.51 -19.15 21.73
N GLU A 328 32.83 -18.33 20.91
CA GLU A 328 31.41 -18.02 21.19
C GLU A 328 30.59 -17.55 19.97
N ALA A 329 31.09 -17.74 18.74
CA ALA A 329 30.43 -17.27 17.53
C ALA A 329 29.39 -18.27 16.93
N GLN A 330 29.08 -19.36 17.63
CA GLN A 330 28.24 -20.45 17.09
C GLN A 330 27.06 -20.78 18.01
N ARG A 331 26.23 -19.78 18.31
CA ARG A 331 24.92 -20.01 18.91
C ARG A 331 23.91 -18.86 18.77
N ARG A 332 24.02 -18.04 17.73
CA ARG A 332 22.94 -17.11 17.37
C ARG A 332 22.04 -17.78 16.34
N THR A 333 21.00 -18.44 16.84
CA THR A 333 19.76 -18.69 16.08
C THR A 333 19.33 -17.39 15.41
N PRO A 334 18.91 -17.41 14.13
CA PRO A 334 18.28 -16.23 13.53
C PRO A 334 17.02 -15.95 14.35
N CYS A 335 17.04 -14.90 15.16
CA CYS A 335 15.83 -14.35 15.72
C CYS A 335 15.13 -13.67 14.54
N PRO A 336 13.86 -13.98 14.21
CA PRO A 336 13.17 -13.20 13.20
C PRO A 336 13.09 -11.76 13.73
N ASP A 337 13.66 -10.83 12.96
CA ASP A 337 13.69 -9.42 13.28
C ASP A 337 12.28 -8.92 13.63
N ARG A 338 12.19 -8.03 14.63
CA ARG A 338 10.93 -7.39 15.00
C ARG A 338 10.36 -6.73 13.73
N PRO A 339 9.09 -7.01 13.35
CA PRO A 339 8.52 -6.42 12.14
C PRO A 339 8.58 -4.89 12.24
N SER A 340 8.87 -4.23 11.11
CA SER A 340 8.85 -2.77 11.04
C SER A 340 7.45 -2.24 11.37
N LEU A 341 7.36 -0.97 11.78
CA LEU A 341 6.07 -0.32 12.01
C LEU A 341 5.20 -0.37 10.75
N ALA A 342 5.80 -0.16 9.57
CA ALA A 342 5.11 -0.27 8.28
C ALA A 342 4.53 -1.67 8.03
N SER A 343 5.28 -2.73 8.36
CA SER A 343 4.79 -4.10 8.26
C SER A 343 3.64 -4.38 9.23
N LEU A 344 3.70 -3.87 10.46
CA LEU A 344 2.59 -3.98 11.42
C LEU A 344 1.34 -3.25 10.93
N THR A 345 1.49 -2.01 10.45
CA THR A 345 0.38 -1.25 9.86
C THR A 345 -0.24 -1.96 8.66
N ALA A 346 0.56 -2.58 7.78
CA ALA A 346 0.03 -3.38 6.67
C ALA A 346 -0.78 -4.58 7.14
N LEU A 347 -0.35 -5.27 8.20
CA LEU A 347 -1.08 -6.41 8.76
C LEU A 347 -2.44 -6.00 9.35
N ASP A 348 -2.48 -4.87 10.07
CA ASP A 348 -3.72 -4.35 10.64
C ASP A 348 -4.68 -3.87 9.54
N LEU A 349 -4.18 -3.13 8.54
CA LEU A 349 -4.98 -2.72 7.37
C LEU A 349 -5.53 -3.93 6.60
N ASN A 350 -4.71 -4.98 6.41
CA ASN A 350 -5.13 -6.20 5.74
C ASN A 350 -6.28 -6.89 6.50
N LEU A 351 -6.23 -6.91 7.83
CA LEU A 351 -7.30 -7.47 8.65
C LEU A 351 -8.58 -6.62 8.61
N GLU A 352 -8.48 -5.29 8.68
CA GLU A 352 -9.64 -4.40 8.63
C GLU A 352 -10.34 -4.42 7.26
N LEU A 353 -9.58 -4.43 6.16
CA LEU A 353 -10.13 -4.61 4.81
C LEU A 353 -10.85 -5.95 4.67
N LEU A 354 -10.27 -7.02 5.22
CA LEU A 354 -10.88 -8.35 5.22
C LEU A 354 -12.17 -8.39 6.06
N ASN A 355 -12.19 -7.69 7.20
CA ASN A 355 -13.36 -7.55 8.06
C ASN A 355 -14.50 -6.80 7.35
N ALA A 356 -14.19 -5.68 6.70
CA ALA A 356 -15.14 -4.92 5.88
C ALA A 356 -15.68 -5.76 4.71
N LEU A 357 -14.81 -6.51 4.02
CA LEU A 357 -15.20 -7.42 2.93
C LEU A 357 -16.20 -8.48 3.39
N HIS A 358 -15.94 -9.16 4.51
CA HIS A 358 -16.85 -10.20 5.03
C HIS A 358 -18.21 -9.61 5.42
N ARG A 359 -18.20 -8.47 6.11
CA ARG A 359 -19.43 -7.80 6.54
C ARG A 359 -20.26 -7.34 5.34
N ALA A 360 -19.65 -6.68 4.36
CA ALA A 360 -20.33 -6.24 3.15
C ALA A 360 -20.84 -7.42 2.29
N SER A 361 -20.07 -8.50 2.19
CA SER A 361 -20.48 -9.71 1.46
C SER A 361 -21.72 -10.36 2.06
N LEU A 362 -21.80 -10.41 3.40
CA LEU A 362 -22.96 -10.93 4.13
C LEU A 362 -24.19 -10.01 3.96
N LYS A 363 -24.01 -8.69 4.02
CA LYS A 363 -25.09 -7.72 3.78
C LYS A 363 -25.60 -7.78 2.34
N ARG A 364 -24.71 -7.93 1.37
CA ARG A 364 -25.08 -8.17 -0.02
C ARG A 364 -25.91 -9.44 -0.17
N LEU A 365 -25.51 -10.54 0.48
CA LEU A 365 -26.26 -11.80 0.45
C LEU A 365 -27.68 -11.65 1.00
N GLN A 366 -27.88 -10.83 2.04
CA GLN A 366 -29.21 -10.53 2.58
C GLN A 366 -30.08 -9.71 1.62
N LEU A 367 -29.51 -8.71 0.94
CA LEU A 367 -30.26 -7.75 0.12
C LEU A 367 -30.45 -8.20 -1.33
N CYS A 368 -29.49 -8.95 -1.88
CA CYS A 368 -29.46 -9.41 -3.26
C CYS A 368 -28.94 -10.86 -3.29
N PRO A 369 -29.81 -11.86 -3.04
CA PRO A 369 -29.41 -13.27 -3.01
C PRO A 369 -29.12 -13.85 -4.41
N GLU A 370 -29.38 -13.10 -5.49
CA GLU A 370 -29.08 -13.52 -6.85
C GLU A 370 -27.57 -13.36 -7.15
N GLY A 371 -26.89 -14.47 -7.45
CA GLY A 371 -25.54 -14.47 -8.03
C GLY A 371 -24.36 -14.79 -7.09
N VAL A 372 -24.54 -14.72 -5.76
CA VAL A 372 -23.47 -15.09 -4.80
C VAL A 372 -24.08 -15.86 -3.63
N SER A 373 -23.62 -17.09 -3.40
CA SER A 373 -24.04 -17.92 -2.28
C SER A 373 -23.07 -17.87 -1.11
N GLU A 374 -23.53 -18.29 0.07
CA GLU A 374 -22.64 -18.47 1.23
C GLU A 374 -21.53 -19.49 0.92
N ALA A 375 -21.83 -20.53 0.13
CA ALA A 375 -20.85 -21.53 -0.27
C ALA A 375 -19.72 -20.90 -1.10
N ASP A 376 -20.03 -19.96 -1.98
CA ASP A 376 -19.03 -19.24 -2.78
C ASP A 376 -18.12 -18.38 -1.89
N LEU A 377 -18.68 -17.70 -0.89
CA LEU A 377 -17.89 -16.93 0.08
C LEU A 377 -16.94 -17.83 0.89
N LEU A 378 -17.44 -18.98 1.34
CA LEU A 378 -16.62 -19.96 2.06
C LEU A 378 -15.56 -20.60 1.16
N ASP A 379 -15.86 -20.83 -0.12
CA ASP A 379 -14.89 -21.33 -1.10
C ASP A 379 -13.78 -20.31 -1.36
N ARG A 380 -14.03 -19.01 -1.27
CA ARG A 380 -12.97 -17.98 -1.35
C ARG A 380 -12.08 -17.95 -0.10
N ILE A 381 -12.64 -18.20 1.08
CA ILE A 381 -11.91 -18.24 2.37
C ILE A 381 -11.02 -19.49 2.48
N LYS A 382 -11.43 -20.61 1.89
CA LYS A 382 -10.70 -21.89 1.87
C LYS A 382 -10.20 -22.33 3.25
N LYS A 383 -8.88 -22.47 3.39
CA LYS A 383 -8.21 -23.04 4.57
C LYS A 383 -7.73 -21.95 5.54
N ASN A 384 -8.07 -20.67 5.29
CA ASN A 384 -7.70 -19.56 6.14
C ASN A 384 -8.61 -19.49 7.37
N LYS A 385 -8.10 -19.99 8.50
CA LYS A 385 -8.86 -20.08 9.76
C LYS A 385 -9.21 -18.73 10.36
N VAL A 386 -8.31 -17.75 10.25
CA VAL A 386 -8.55 -16.40 10.80
C VAL A 386 -9.62 -15.70 9.97
N SER A 387 -9.50 -15.73 8.63
CA SER A 387 -10.54 -15.20 7.75
C SER A 387 -11.90 -15.89 7.96
N LYS A 388 -11.91 -17.22 8.17
CA LYS A 388 -13.16 -17.94 8.47
C LYS A 388 -13.74 -17.53 9.83
N ALA A 389 -12.90 -17.35 10.84
CA ALA A 389 -13.35 -16.85 12.14
C ALA A 389 -13.97 -15.45 12.03
N LEU A 390 -13.33 -14.52 11.31
CA LEU A 390 -13.88 -13.18 11.04
C LEU A 390 -15.22 -13.25 10.32
N PHE A 391 -15.33 -14.09 9.29
CA PHE A 391 -16.60 -14.32 8.58
C PHE A 391 -17.71 -14.81 9.54
N LEU A 392 -17.42 -15.80 10.39
CA LEU A 392 -18.38 -16.32 11.36
C LEU A 392 -18.75 -15.27 12.42
N THR A 393 -17.79 -14.45 12.86
CA THR A 393 -18.03 -13.32 13.76
C THR A 393 -18.99 -12.30 13.15
N GLN A 394 -18.75 -11.87 11.89
CA GLN A 394 -19.67 -10.95 11.20
C GLN A 394 -21.05 -11.60 10.95
N LYS A 395 -21.08 -12.90 10.62
CA LYS A 395 -22.33 -13.65 10.47
C LYS A 395 -23.12 -13.71 11.78
N ALA A 396 -22.44 -13.88 12.91
CA ALA A 396 -23.08 -13.92 14.23
C ALA A 396 -23.75 -12.58 14.58
N LEU A 397 -23.11 -11.46 14.25
CA LEU A 397 -23.68 -10.12 14.41
C LEU A 397 -24.94 -9.93 13.56
N MET A 398 -24.89 -10.41 12.31
CA MET A 398 -26.03 -10.38 11.39
C MET A 398 -27.22 -11.21 11.89
N VAL A 399 -26.99 -12.47 12.28
CA VAL A 399 -28.02 -13.38 12.83
C VAL A 399 -28.64 -12.84 14.12
N HIS A 400 -27.86 -12.12 14.94
CA HIS A 400 -28.39 -11.48 16.14
C HIS A 400 -29.39 -10.35 15.82
N GLY A 401 -29.11 -9.59 14.76
CA GLY A 401 -29.99 -8.52 14.26
C GLY A 401 -31.28 -9.05 13.61
N ASP A 402 -31.26 -10.28 13.09
CA ASP A 402 -32.44 -10.90 12.50
C ASP A 402 -33.45 -11.34 13.58
N MET A 403 -34.76 -11.25 13.29
CA MET A 403 -35.86 -11.60 14.21
C MET A 403 -36.14 -13.11 14.25
N GLU A 404 -35.14 -13.95 13.97
CA GLU A 404 -35.31 -15.40 13.92
C GLU A 404 -35.46 -16.05 15.30
N PRO A 405 -36.29 -17.11 15.42
CA PRO A 405 -36.30 -17.95 16.61
C PRO A 405 -34.94 -18.65 16.80
N ASN A 406 -34.49 -18.79 18.05
CA ASN A 406 -33.19 -19.36 18.45
C ASN A 406 -31.94 -18.54 18.02
N ARG A 407 -32.08 -17.25 17.68
CA ARG A 407 -30.94 -16.38 17.33
C ARG A 407 -29.79 -16.44 18.33
N SER A 408 -30.07 -16.40 19.64
CA SER A 408 -29.03 -16.43 20.69
C SER A 408 -28.20 -17.72 20.65
N TYR A 409 -28.84 -18.88 20.45
CA TYR A 409 -28.12 -20.16 20.32
C TYR A 409 -27.28 -20.21 19.04
N LYS A 410 -27.84 -19.76 17.91
CA LYS A 410 -27.11 -19.71 16.62
C LYS A 410 -25.91 -18.77 16.69
N THR A 411 -26.10 -17.55 17.20
CA THR A 411 -25.06 -16.55 17.42
C THR A 411 -23.95 -17.11 18.32
N LYS A 412 -24.31 -17.73 19.45
CA LYS A 412 -23.35 -18.39 20.33
C LYS A 412 -22.55 -19.49 19.62
N SER A 413 -23.22 -20.37 18.88
CA SER A 413 -22.58 -21.47 18.14
C SER A 413 -21.56 -20.95 17.12
N LEU A 414 -21.89 -19.89 16.38
CA LEU A 414 -20.99 -19.26 15.41
C LEU A 414 -19.75 -18.67 16.09
N LEU A 415 -19.92 -17.97 17.21
CA LEU A 415 -18.82 -17.36 17.96
C LEU A 415 -17.93 -18.40 18.66
N GLU A 416 -18.50 -19.51 19.13
CA GLU A 416 -17.74 -20.64 19.67
C GLU A 416 -16.92 -21.35 18.57
N GLU A 417 -17.46 -21.53 17.37
CA GLU A 417 -16.70 -22.04 16.22
C GLU A 417 -15.55 -21.08 15.85
N ALA A 418 -15.82 -19.78 15.79
CA ALA A 418 -14.81 -18.75 15.52
C ALA A 418 -13.67 -18.79 16.56
N THR A 419 -14.01 -18.93 17.83
CA THR A 419 -13.05 -19.09 18.94
C THR A 419 -12.11 -20.29 18.69
N VAL A 420 -12.67 -21.47 18.38
CA VAL A 420 -11.88 -22.68 18.12
C VAL A 420 -10.98 -22.52 16.88
N LEU A 421 -11.44 -21.79 15.86
CA LEU A 421 -10.64 -21.50 14.67
C LEU A 421 -9.45 -20.59 14.98
N LEU A 422 -9.64 -19.55 15.80
CA LEU A 422 -8.56 -18.66 16.24
C LEU A 422 -7.52 -19.40 17.07
N GLU A 423 -7.93 -20.22 18.04
CA GLU A 423 -7.01 -21.05 18.84
C GLU A 423 -6.17 -21.98 17.96
N LYS A 424 -6.81 -22.61 16.97
CA LYS A 424 -6.12 -23.46 16.00
C LYS A 424 -5.17 -22.66 15.11
N ALA A 425 -5.56 -21.46 14.68
CA ALA A 425 -4.73 -20.58 13.87
C ALA A 425 -3.47 -20.16 14.63
N GLU A 426 -3.61 -19.73 15.88
CA GLU A 426 -2.47 -19.38 16.71
C GLU A 426 -1.55 -20.56 17.00
N ALA A 427 -2.11 -21.73 17.29
CA ALA A 427 -1.33 -22.93 17.48
C ALA A 427 -0.54 -23.31 16.21
N GLU A 428 -1.11 -23.08 15.03
CA GLU A 428 -0.42 -23.25 13.75
C GLU A 428 0.69 -22.20 13.55
N GLU A 429 0.43 -20.91 13.79
CA GLU A 429 1.43 -19.84 13.69
C GLU A 429 2.61 -20.04 14.66
N ARG A 430 2.33 -20.32 15.94
CA ARG A 430 3.35 -20.65 16.96
C ARG A 430 4.19 -21.86 16.57
N ARG A 431 3.66 -22.76 15.74
CA ARG A 431 4.34 -23.97 15.25
C ARG A 431 5.14 -23.74 13.98
N LEU A 432 4.89 -22.69 13.20
CA LEU A 432 5.63 -22.40 11.97
C LEU A 432 7.06 -21.89 12.27
N TYR A 433 7.19 -21.05 13.30
CA TYR A 433 8.47 -20.42 13.65
C TYR A 433 9.27 -21.14 14.74
N LYS A 434 8.72 -22.20 15.34
CA LYS A 434 9.48 -23.05 16.27
C LYS A 434 10.30 -24.09 15.49
N PRO A 435 11.64 -24.11 15.64
CA PRO A 435 12.48 -25.14 15.05
C PRO A 435 11.99 -26.53 15.47
N ARG A 436 12.02 -27.51 14.57
CA ARG A 436 11.88 -28.91 14.98
C ARG A 436 13.04 -29.25 15.91
N THR A 437 12.76 -29.44 17.19
CA THR A 437 13.69 -30.16 18.06
C THR A 437 13.81 -31.58 17.53
N ALA A 438 15.06 -32.03 17.33
CA ALA A 438 15.32 -33.44 17.04
C ALA A 438 14.69 -34.28 18.18
N PRO A 439 14.08 -35.44 17.88
CA PRO A 439 13.62 -36.34 18.93
C PRO A 439 14.80 -36.68 19.85
N PRO A 440 14.57 -36.81 21.18
CA PRO A 440 15.63 -37.25 22.09
C PRO A 440 16.10 -38.62 21.61
N SER A 441 17.38 -38.69 21.23
CA SER A 441 18.03 -39.91 20.78
C SER A 441 17.94 -40.94 21.89
N THR A 442 17.14 -42.00 21.68
CA THR A 442 17.24 -43.21 22.48
C THR A 442 18.56 -43.88 22.15
N GLY A 443 19.63 -43.48 22.86
CA GLY A 443 20.83 -44.26 23.14
C GLY A 443 21.42 -45.11 22.01
N ARG A 444 21.50 -44.59 20.78
CA ARG A 444 22.30 -45.22 19.71
C ARG A 444 23.13 -44.15 19.03
N GLU A 445 24.42 -44.49 18.96
CA GLU A 445 25.59 -43.89 18.29
C GLU A 445 25.35 -42.60 17.52
N GLU A 446 26.24 -41.62 17.74
CA GLU A 446 26.40 -40.37 17.00
C GLU A 446 26.04 -40.54 15.52
N ASP A 447 24.90 -39.96 15.15
CA ASP A 447 24.29 -40.02 13.82
C ASP A 447 25.32 -39.50 12.80
N ARG A 448 25.88 -40.41 11.99
CA ARG A 448 26.76 -40.05 10.87
C ARG A 448 25.98 -39.07 9.99
N GLY A 449 26.60 -37.97 9.58
CA GLY A 449 25.99 -36.86 8.80
C GLY A 449 25.50 -37.20 7.38
N ASP A 450 24.87 -38.36 7.20
CA ASP A 450 24.33 -38.91 5.94
C ASP A 450 22.79 -38.96 5.92
N GLY A 451 22.11 -38.37 6.91
CA GLY A 451 20.65 -38.26 6.93
C GLY A 451 20.11 -37.24 5.91
N PRO A 452 18.84 -37.33 5.47
CA PRO A 452 18.27 -36.39 4.52
C PRO A 452 18.19 -34.96 5.09
N PRO A 453 18.16 -33.92 4.23
CA PRO A 453 18.17 -32.54 4.69
C PRO A 453 16.93 -32.21 5.55
N PRO A 454 17.09 -31.32 6.55
CA PRO A 454 15.97 -30.85 7.36
C PRO A 454 14.93 -30.09 6.53
N ALA A 455 13.74 -29.91 7.11
CA ALA A 455 12.68 -29.15 6.46
C ALA A 455 13.10 -27.69 6.30
N PRO A 456 12.81 -27.05 5.15
CA PRO A 456 13.16 -25.65 4.93
C PRO A 456 12.45 -24.74 5.93
N LEU A 457 13.09 -23.62 6.27
CA LEU A 457 12.54 -22.58 7.13
C LEU A 457 11.80 -21.56 6.28
N LEU A 458 10.57 -21.23 6.67
CA LEU A 458 9.78 -20.20 5.99
C LEU A 458 10.39 -18.82 6.31
N LEU A 459 10.76 -18.08 5.27
CA LEU A 459 11.27 -16.72 5.38
C LEU A 459 10.14 -15.70 5.20
N SER A 460 9.34 -15.85 4.15
CA SER A 460 8.23 -14.96 3.83
C SER A 460 7.06 -15.69 3.19
N ARG A 461 5.87 -15.09 3.31
CA ARG A 461 4.66 -15.56 2.65
C ARG A 461 3.79 -14.40 2.19
N THR A 462 3.20 -14.55 1.00
CA THR A 462 2.18 -13.66 0.41
C THR A 462 0.96 -14.49 0.01
N ASN A 463 0.00 -13.87 -0.66
CA ASN A 463 -1.18 -14.53 -1.21
C ASN A 463 -0.84 -15.56 -2.30
N HIS A 464 0.30 -15.39 -3.00
CA HIS A 464 0.64 -16.15 -4.20
C HIS A 464 2.08 -16.68 -4.23
N SER A 465 2.87 -16.43 -3.18
CA SER A 465 4.26 -16.84 -3.10
C SER A 465 4.69 -17.21 -1.67
N LEU A 466 5.60 -18.18 -1.57
CA LEU A 466 6.25 -18.59 -0.33
C LEU A 466 7.76 -18.65 -0.57
N THR A 467 8.54 -17.98 0.28
CA THR A 467 10.01 -18.01 0.20
C THR A 467 10.57 -18.75 1.39
N PHE A 468 11.53 -19.64 1.12
CA PHE A 468 12.18 -20.47 2.12
C PHE A 468 13.69 -20.32 2.08
N VAL A 469 14.32 -20.63 3.22
CA VAL A 469 15.76 -20.86 3.30
C VAL A 469 16.04 -22.28 3.81
N PRO A 470 17.12 -22.93 3.37
CA PRO A 470 17.54 -24.19 3.95
C PRO A 470 17.75 -24.08 5.47
N ALA A 471 17.19 -25.03 6.22
CA ALA A 471 17.53 -25.18 7.63
C ALA A 471 18.99 -25.68 7.76
N PRO A 472 19.68 -25.41 8.88
CA PRO A 472 21.04 -25.87 9.10
C PRO A 472 21.17 -27.39 8.92
N TYR A 473 21.90 -27.80 7.88
CA TYR A 473 22.07 -29.20 7.51
C TYR A 473 23.46 -29.69 7.92
N ARG A 474 23.51 -30.61 8.88
CA ARG A 474 24.75 -31.22 9.37
C ARG A 474 25.11 -32.41 8.48
N THR A 475 25.89 -32.15 7.45
CA THR A 475 26.44 -33.18 6.57
C THR A 475 27.96 -33.08 6.49
N ASN A 476 28.61 -34.22 6.24
CA ASN A 476 30.07 -34.31 6.06
C ASN A 476 30.52 -33.81 4.68
N GLN A 477 29.58 -33.59 3.75
CA GLN A 477 29.85 -33.16 2.38
C GLN A 477 29.44 -31.70 2.18
N GLN A 478 30.13 -30.99 1.29
CA GLN A 478 29.78 -29.60 0.99
C GLN A 478 28.50 -29.56 0.14
N VAL A 479 27.49 -28.83 0.60
CA VAL A 479 26.28 -28.56 -0.18
C VAL A 479 26.55 -27.40 -1.13
N CYS A 480 26.40 -27.64 -2.43
CA CYS A 480 26.57 -26.64 -3.49
C CYS A 480 25.24 -26.15 -4.06
N TRP A 481 24.22 -27.01 -4.10
CA TRP A 481 22.89 -26.65 -4.61
C TRP A 481 21.78 -27.20 -3.74
N TYR A 482 20.67 -26.48 -3.69
CA TYR A 482 19.40 -26.98 -3.17
C TYR A 482 18.34 -27.02 -4.28
N ARG A 483 17.43 -27.98 -4.19
CA ARG A 483 16.20 -28.00 -4.99
C ARG A 483 15.00 -28.07 -4.07
N ILE A 484 14.04 -27.19 -4.26
CA ILE A 484 12.77 -27.22 -3.53
C ILE A 484 11.73 -28.01 -4.31
N CYS A 485 11.03 -28.89 -3.60
CA CYS A 485 9.86 -29.62 -4.10
C CYS A 485 8.66 -29.28 -3.23
N GLY A 486 7.46 -29.27 -3.81
CA GLY A 486 6.26 -28.87 -3.08
C GLY A 486 4.96 -29.25 -3.76
N ARG A 487 3.91 -29.38 -2.94
CA ARG A 487 2.55 -29.69 -3.38
C ARG A 487 1.51 -29.08 -2.46
N ALA A 488 0.29 -28.96 -2.97
CA ALA A 488 -0.87 -28.63 -2.17
C ALA A 488 -1.07 -29.67 -1.04
N ALA A 489 -1.26 -29.19 0.18
CA ALA A 489 -1.51 -30.01 1.35
C ALA A 489 -2.95 -30.53 1.33
N THR A 490 -3.10 -31.85 1.13
CA THR A 490 -4.38 -32.56 1.28
C THR A 490 -4.42 -33.30 2.61
N THR A 491 -5.62 -33.55 3.12
CA THR A 491 -5.83 -34.22 4.43
C THR A 491 -5.22 -35.62 4.50
N THR A 492 -5.08 -36.29 3.36
CA THR A 492 -4.65 -37.69 3.25
C THR A 492 -3.16 -37.87 2.94
N ASN A 493 -2.49 -36.87 2.35
CA ASN A 493 -1.09 -37.00 1.98
C ASN A 493 -0.32 -35.67 2.15
N LEU A 494 0.46 -35.63 3.22
CA LEU A 494 1.29 -34.49 3.61
C LEU A 494 2.77 -34.69 3.28
N ARG A 495 3.17 -35.80 2.65
CA ARG A 495 4.58 -36.09 2.36
C ARG A 495 4.94 -35.61 0.96
N VAL A 496 6.00 -34.81 0.87
CA VAL A 496 6.57 -34.38 -0.41
C VAL A 496 7.45 -35.47 -0.99
N ARG A 497 7.40 -35.62 -2.32
CA ARG A 497 8.16 -36.59 -3.11
C ARG A 497 9.09 -35.86 -4.09
N LEU A 498 10.12 -36.56 -4.57
CA LEU A 498 11.09 -36.04 -5.54
C LEU A 498 10.45 -35.47 -6.83
N GLY A 499 9.28 -35.99 -7.22
CA GLY A 499 8.55 -35.55 -8.42
C GLY A 499 7.54 -34.41 -8.19
N ASP A 500 7.39 -33.91 -6.97
CA ASP A 500 6.45 -32.83 -6.65
C ASP A 500 7.03 -31.47 -7.11
N CYS A 501 7.12 -31.29 -8.43
CA CYS A 501 7.72 -30.13 -9.09
C CYS A 501 6.73 -29.36 -9.98
N SER A 502 5.42 -29.52 -9.73
CA SER A 502 4.38 -28.89 -10.57
C SER A 502 4.13 -27.41 -10.25
N LEU A 503 4.68 -26.91 -9.13
CA LEU A 503 4.52 -25.52 -8.72
C LEU A 503 5.63 -24.67 -9.33
N GLN A 504 5.31 -23.42 -9.70
CA GLN A 504 6.31 -22.50 -10.23
C GLN A 504 7.41 -22.23 -9.18
N GLY A 505 8.67 -22.34 -9.59
CA GLY A 505 9.82 -22.22 -8.70
C GLY A 505 10.28 -23.55 -8.05
N THR A 506 9.52 -24.64 -8.19
CA THR A 506 9.96 -25.98 -7.74
C THR A 506 10.72 -26.72 -8.83
N GLY A 507 11.57 -27.68 -8.45
CA GLY A 507 12.31 -28.51 -9.39
C GLY A 507 13.60 -27.90 -9.95
N HIS A 508 13.87 -26.62 -9.68
CA HIS A 508 15.10 -25.93 -10.09
C HIS A 508 16.23 -26.09 -9.06
N LEU A 509 17.47 -26.27 -9.54
CA LEU A 509 18.67 -26.22 -8.70
C LEU A 509 19.06 -24.77 -8.44
N VAL A 510 19.12 -24.40 -7.17
CA VAL A 510 19.50 -23.06 -6.70
C VAL A 510 20.88 -23.16 -6.02
N PRO A 511 21.87 -22.37 -6.45
CA PRO A 511 23.21 -22.42 -5.88
C PRO A 511 23.28 -21.79 -4.49
N VAL A 512 24.10 -22.39 -3.63
CA VAL A 512 24.46 -21.82 -2.34
C VAL A 512 25.59 -20.81 -2.54
N VAL A 513 25.27 -19.52 -2.43
CA VAL A 513 26.25 -18.43 -2.63
C VAL A 513 26.45 -17.73 -1.30
N GLY A 514 27.68 -17.74 -0.76
CA GLY A 514 27.99 -17.07 0.50
C GLY A 514 27.21 -17.59 1.72
N GLY A 515 26.73 -18.84 1.67
CA GLY A 515 25.88 -19.43 2.71
C GLY A 515 24.40 -19.02 2.64
N GLN A 516 23.99 -18.26 1.64
CA GLN A 516 22.60 -17.88 1.38
C GLN A 516 22.02 -18.68 0.21
N CYS A 517 20.74 -19.01 0.29
CA CYS A 517 19.99 -19.74 -0.72
C CYS A 517 18.50 -19.50 -0.51
N ASP A 518 17.94 -18.54 -1.24
CA ASP A 518 16.51 -18.23 -1.17
C ASP A 518 15.75 -19.08 -2.19
N LEU A 519 14.71 -19.75 -1.72
CA LEU A 519 13.93 -20.72 -2.48
C LEU A 519 12.49 -20.22 -2.55
N THR A 520 12.16 -19.54 -3.65
CA THR A 520 10.86 -18.92 -3.86
C THR A 520 9.97 -19.83 -4.70
N VAL A 521 8.76 -20.10 -4.21
CA VAL A 521 7.71 -20.80 -4.95
C VAL A 521 6.57 -19.81 -5.20
N GLU A 522 6.16 -19.70 -6.46
CA GLU A 522 5.18 -18.70 -6.94
C GLU A 522 3.94 -19.36 -7.56
N GLY A 523 2.98 -18.54 -8.01
CA GLY A 523 1.75 -19.01 -8.64
C GLY A 523 0.85 -19.81 -7.70
N LEU A 524 0.97 -19.58 -6.38
CA LEU A 524 0.19 -20.29 -5.38
C LEU A 524 -1.25 -19.76 -5.33
N GLU A 525 -2.16 -20.67 -5.02
CA GLU A 525 -3.57 -20.36 -4.84
C GLU A 525 -3.78 -19.68 -3.48
N HIS A 526 -4.46 -18.54 -3.47
CA HIS A 526 -4.73 -17.79 -2.25
C HIS A 526 -5.55 -18.63 -1.25
N ASN A 527 -5.22 -18.52 0.04
CA ASN A 527 -5.84 -19.24 1.15
C ASN A 527 -5.73 -20.78 1.08
N GLN A 528 -4.88 -21.32 0.19
CA GLN A 528 -4.58 -22.74 0.12
C GLN A 528 -3.35 -23.08 0.96
N LYS A 529 -3.30 -24.31 1.49
CA LYS A 529 -2.14 -24.82 2.24
C LYS A 529 -1.22 -25.65 1.37
N TYR A 530 0.08 -25.52 1.59
CA TYR A 530 1.14 -26.22 0.86
C TYR A 530 2.16 -26.85 1.81
N VAL A 531 2.83 -27.90 1.35
CA VAL A 531 3.94 -28.56 2.03
C VAL A 531 5.15 -28.64 1.11
N PHE A 532 6.35 -28.50 1.67
CA PHE A 532 7.61 -28.41 0.93
C PHE A 532 8.70 -29.28 1.55
N ALA A 533 9.67 -29.69 0.75
CA ALA A 533 10.88 -30.36 1.20
C ALA A 533 12.05 -29.98 0.30
N LEU A 534 13.28 -30.14 0.80
CA LEU A 534 14.50 -29.84 0.06
C LEU A 534 15.22 -31.10 -0.38
N GLU A 535 15.93 -30.99 -1.48
CA GLU A 535 17.02 -31.86 -1.87
C GLU A 535 18.31 -31.05 -1.85
N ALA A 536 19.40 -31.68 -1.42
CA ALA A 536 20.73 -31.06 -1.33
C ALA A 536 21.69 -31.79 -2.26
N TYR A 537 22.57 -31.06 -2.94
CA TYR A 537 23.50 -31.63 -3.91
C TYR A 537 24.93 -31.13 -3.68
N ASP A 538 25.90 -32.01 -3.91
CA ASP A 538 27.33 -31.66 -3.95
C ASP A 538 27.72 -30.95 -5.26
N SER A 539 28.99 -30.58 -5.43
CA SER A 539 29.51 -29.91 -6.63
C SER A 539 29.49 -30.77 -7.91
N GLN A 540 29.22 -32.06 -7.79
CA GLN A 540 29.17 -33.04 -8.87
C GLN A 540 27.72 -33.30 -9.31
N GLY A 541 26.75 -32.75 -8.60
CA GLY A 541 25.33 -32.94 -8.84
C GLY A 541 24.79 -34.23 -8.22
N ALA A 542 25.53 -34.86 -7.32
CA ALA A 542 25.07 -36.04 -6.59
C ALA A 542 24.19 -35.62 -5.40
N LEU A 543 23.12 -36.39 -5.18
CA LEU A 543 22.15 -36.14 -4.11
C LEU A 543 22.77 -36.48 -2.74
N LEU A 544 22.76 -35.50 -1.84
CA LEU A 544 23.22 -35.62 -0.46
C LEU A 544 22.10 -36.17 0.44
N GLY A 545 22.45 -37.06 1.36
CA GLY A 545 21.50 -37.68 2.30
C GLY A 545 20.62 -38.78 1.71
N ASN A 546 20.89 -39.20 0.46
CA ASN A 546 20.26 -40.32 -0.26
C ASN A 546 18.71 -40.28 -0.40
N ALA A 547 18.06 -39.19 0.01
CA ALA A 547 16.61 -39.04 -0.04
C ALA A 547 16.19 -37.56 -0.02
N ILE A 548 14.94 -37.31 -0.43
CA ILE A 548 14.31 -36.01 -0.21
C ILE A 548 14.21 -35.70 1.29
N GLY A 549 14.41 -34.43 1.62
CA GLY A 549 14.40 -33.89 2.97
C GLY A 549 13.08 -34.05 3.71
N GLN A 550 13.12 -33.66 4.98
CA GLN A 550 11.92 -33.63 5.81
C GLN A 550 10.89 -32.65 5.25
N THR A 551 9.63 -33.04 5.28
CA THR A 551 8.54 -32.16 4.83
C THR A 551 8.19 -31.11 5.88
N THR A 552 7.95 -29.87 5.44
CA THR A 552 7.44 -28.76 6.27
C THR A 552 6.08 -29.07 6.86
N ARG A 553 5.69 -28.31 7.90
CA ARG A 553 4.28 -28.25 8.30
C ARG A 553 3.48 -27.53 7.20
N PRO A 554 2.18 -27.83 7.02
CA PRO A 554 1.36 -27.13 6.04
C PRO A 554 1.37 -25.60 6.27
N VAL A 555 1.88 -24.87 5.29
CA VAL A 555 1.96 -23.40 5.28
C VAL A 555 0.81 -22.84 4.45
N LEU A 556 0.09 -21.86 4.97
CA LEU A 556 -0.97 -21.16 4.25
C LEU A 556 -0.37 -20.11 3.31
N ALA A 557 -0.82 -20.09 2.05
CA ALA A 557 -0.54 -19.02 1.08
C ALA A 557 -1.45 -17.82 1.37
N SER A 558 -1.01 -16.98 2.31
CA SER A 558 -1.62 -15.70 2.64
C SER A 558 -0.59 -14.79 3.30
N ILE A 559 -0.81 -13.48 3.26
CA ILE A 559 -0.20 -12.57 4.24
C ILE A 559 -0.58 -13.06 5.65
N PRO A 560 0.32 -13.01 6.66
CA PRO A 560 -0.07 -13.27 8.04
C PRO A 560 -1.28 -12.42 8.45
N LEU A 561 -2.17 -12.95 9.29
CA LEU A 561 -3.27 -12.18 9.86
C LEU A 561 -3.04 -12.02 11.37
N PRO A 562 -3.12 -10.80 11.93
CA PRO A 562 -2.87 -10.56 13.35
C PRO A 562 -3.99 -11.18 14.20
N THR A 563 -3.69 -12.29 14.89
CA THR A 563 -4.70 -13.03 15.67
C THR A 563 -5.23 -12.23 16.85
N LEU A 564 -4.41 -11.35 17.44
CA LEU A 564 -4.84 -10.45 18.51
C LEU A 564 -5.95 -9.50 18.05
N SER A 565 -5.78 -8.86 16.89
CA SER A 565 -6.81 -7.98 16.32
C SER A 565 -8.09 -8.78 16.01
N ALA A 566 -7.97 -10.03 15.54
CA ALA A 566 -9.12 -10.91 15.36
C ALA A 566 -9.82 -11.28 16.68
N TRP A 567 -9.09 -11.50 17.76
CA TRP A 567 -9.66 -11.70 19.10
C TRP A 567 -10.38 -10.47 19.62
N ALA A 568 -9.85 -9.26 19.36
CA ALA A 568 -10.49 -8.01 19.73
C ALA A 568 -11.84 -7.82 19.02
N LEU A 569 -11.89 -8.07 17.70
CA LEU A 569 -13.14 -8.06 16.93
C LEU A 569 -14.14 -9.11 17.44
N LEU A 570 -13.67 -10.31 17.77
CA LEU A 570 -14.52 -11.36 18.33
C LEU A 570 -15.06 -10.98 19.71
N ALA A 571 -14.23 -10.36 20.57
CA ALA A 571 -14.64 -9.88 21.88
C ALA A 571 -15.71 -8.78 21.77
N GLN A 572 -15.50 -7.80 20.87
CA GLN A 572 -16.44 -6.72 20.60
C GLN A 572 -17.80 -7.28 20.16
N VAL A 573 -17.84 -8.11 19.12
CA VAL A 573 -19.10 -8.67 18.61
C VAL A 573 -19.76 -9.59 19.63
N ALA A 574 -18.98 -10.40 20.37
CA ALA A 574 -19.54 -11.22 21.44
C ALA A 574 -20.17 -10.38 22.55
N PHE A 575 -19.63 -9.21 22.85
CA PHE A 575 -20.22 -8.27 23.80
C PHE A 575 -21.50 -7.62 23.25
N GLU A 576 -21.46 -7.11 22.00
CA GLU A 576 -22.61 -6.50 21.32
C GLU A 576 -23.79 -7.45 21.15
N THR A 577 -23.52 -8.76 21.03
CA THR A 577 -24.54 -9.81 20.88
C THR A 577 -24.89 -10.53 22.19
N GLU A 578 -24.51 -9.93 23.33
CA GLU A 578 -24.81 -10.41 24.69
C GLU A 578 -24.24 -11.81 25.02
N GLN A 579 -23.25 -12.28 24.28
CA GLN A 579 -22.55 -13.55 24.51
C GLN A 579 -21.35 -13.37 25.45
N PHE A 580 -21.63 -12.91 26.68
CA PHE A 580 -20.61 -12.49 27.64
C PHE A 580 -19.58 -13.58 28.00
N ALA A 581 -19.96 -14.86 27.97
CA ALA A 581 -19.03 -15.96 28.22
C ALA A 581 -17.93 -16.04 27.14
N VAL A 582 -18.30 -15.85 25.88
CA VAL A 582 -17.35 -15.83 24.76
C VAL A 582 -16.53 -14.55 24.79
N ALA A 583 -17.17 -13.39 25.06
CA ALA A 583 -16.48 -12.12 25.21
C ALA A 583 -15.40 -12.17 26.31
N LYS A 584 -15.73 -12.72 27.48
CA LYS A 584 -14.78 -12.91 28.59
C LYS A 584 -13.59 -13.79 28.20
N ARG A 585 -13.83 -14.87 27.45
CA ARG A 585 -12.76 -15.76 26.97
C ARG A 585 -11.83 -15.02 26.01
N ALA A 586 -12.37 -14.32 25.02
CA ALA A 586 -11.61 -13.54 24.05
C ALA A 586 -10.78 -12.42 24.72
N CYS A 587 -11.38 -11.67 25.65
CA CYS A 587 -10.66 -10.69 26.46
C CYS A 587 -9.56 -11.33 27.32
N GLY A 588 -9.75 -12.58 27.78
CA GLY A 588 -8.73 -13.33 28.50
C GLY A 588 -7.47 -13.59 27.66
N GLU A 589 -7.64 -13.96 26.38
CA GLU A 589 -6.51 -14.14 25.45
C GLU A 589 -5.75 -12.82 25.24
N LEU A 590 -6.47 -11.72 25.00
CA LEU A 590 -5.88 -10.38 24.86
C LEU A 590 -5.13 -9.95 26.14
N TRP A 591 -5.78 -10.09 27.30
CA TRP A 591 -5.17 -9.76 28.59
C TRP A 591 -3.89 -10.56 28.81
N SER A 592 -3.92 -11.88 28.57
CA SER A 592 -2.76 -12.74 28.74
C SER A 592 -1.56 -12.34 27.88
N HIS A 593 -1.79 -11.73 26.72
CA HIS A 593 -0.75 -11.23 25.84
C HIS A 593 -0.09 -9.95 26.40
N PHE A 594 -0.89 -9.01 26.93
CA PHE A 594 -0.39 -7.73 27.43
C PHE A 594 0.08 -7.75 28.88
N THR A 595 -0.36 -8.71 29.69
CA THR A 595 -0.01 -8.80 31.12
C THR A 595 0.94 -9.93 31.46
N GLN A 596 1.51 -10.62 30.47
CA GLN A 596 2.56 -11.61 30.73
C GLN A 596 3.72 -10.95 31.47
N SER A 597 3.76 -11.25 32.77
CA SER A 597 4.66 -10.70 33.77
C SER A 597 5.96 -11.50 33.73
N ASP A 598 7.09 -10.81 33.91
CA ASP A 598 8.40 -11.39 34.19
C ASP A 598 8.33 -12.39 35.34
N SER A 599 8.03 -13.66 35.04
CA SER A 599 8.03 -14.77 36.01
C SER A 599 9.35 -15.53 35.99
N ASN A 600 10.42 -14.92 35.47
CA ASN A 600 11.78 -15.49 35.47
C ASN A 600 12.76 -14.78 36.43
N LEU A 601 12.30 -13.90 37.32
CA LEU A 601 13.11 -13.49 38.47
C LEU A 601 12.95 -14.53 39.59
N SER A 602 13.77 -15.57 39.52
CA SER A 602 14.02 -16.45 40.66
C SER A 602 14.53 -15.60 41.82
N PRO A 603 14.02 -15.76 43.06
CA PRO A 603 14.63 -15.11 44.20
C PRO A 603 16.02 -15.74 44.41
N ALA A 604 17.06 -14.92 44.33
CA ALA A 604 18.37 -15.28 44.83
C ALA A 604 18.22 -15.59 46.33
N GLY A 605 18.40 -16.87 46.67
CA GLY A 605 18.68 -17.35 48.02
C GLY A 605 20.13 -17.77 48.10
#